data_AF-A0A7V5WL05-F1
#
_entry.id   AF-A0A7V5WL05-F1
#
_cell.length_a   1.000
_cell.length_b   1.000
_cell.length_c   1.000
_cell.angle_alpha   90.00
_cell.angle_beta   90.00
_cell.angle_gamma   90.00
#
_symmetry.space_group_name_H-M   'P 1'
#
loop_
_entity.id
_entity.type
_entity.pdbx_description
1 polymer ?
#
loop_
_entity_poly.entity_id
_entity_poly.type
_entity_poly.pdbx_seq_one_letter_code
_entity_poly.pdbx_strand_id
1 'polypeptide(L)'
;MDTSVWQFLPITPTTRTYRAFVLVVLALFEFLTAMKLFGSKGPHAGAITIMRLHRLTGYVFAVYFAFISWICLYLMARLATAGNYQLDARGALHGLLAFSLFGILLLKISFIRIYRNYRPYVPLLGIIVAVGTVVLWCFAGWMFLFLVGSAPPRRWRCRMRRIT
;
A
#
# COMPACT_ATOMS: atom_id res chain seq x y z
N MET A 1 -12.92 -19.26 9.80
CA MET A 1 -12.31 -18.70 8.57
C MET A 1 -11.23 -19.65 8.13
N ASP A 2 -11.44 -20.23 6.96
CA ASP A 2 -10.78 -21.45 6.53
C ASP A 2 -9.38 -21.13 6.00
N THR A 3 -8.39 -21.94 6.36
CA THR A 3 -6.98 -21.69 6.00
C THR A 3 -6.64 -22.02 4.55
N SER A 4 -7.59 -22.56 3.79
CA SER A 4 -7.44 -23.01 2.39
C SER A 4 -6.99 -21.87 1.46
N VAL A 5 -7.48 -20.64 1.65
CA VAL A 5 -7.11 -19.48 0.83
C VAL A 5 -5.63 -19.13 0.97
N TRP A 6 -5.05 -19.37 2.15
CA TRP A 6 -3.64 -19.07 2.45
C TRP A 6 -2.67 -20.14 1.95
N GLN A 7 -3.16 -21.32 1.53
CA GLN A 7 -2.36 -22.29 0.78
C GLN A 7 -2.06 -21.79 -0.64
N PHE A 8 -3.03 -21.14 -1.29
CA PHE A 8 -2.85 -20.54 -2.62
C PHE A 8 -2.18 -19.17 -2.58
N LEU A 9 -2.24 -18.48 -1.43
CA LEU A 9 -1.66 -17.15 -1.25
C LEU A 9 -0.63 -17.12 -0.09
N PRO A 10 0.54 -17.78 -0.26
CA PRO A 10 1.50 -17.90 0.82
C PRO A 10 2.04 -16.53 1.25
N ILE A 11 2.00 -16.23 2.56
CA ILE A 11 2.44 -14.96 3.14
C ILE A 11 3.93 -15.01 3.54
N THR A 12 4.79 -15.40 2.61
CA THR A 12 6.25 -15.37 2.77
C THR A 12 6.82 -13.94 2.72
N PRO A 13 8.05 -13.69 3.22
CA PRO A 13 8.71 -12.40 3.09
C PRO A 13 8.77 -11.88 1.65
N THR A 14 9.11 -12.75 0.70
CA THR A 14 9.25 -12.42 -0.73
C THR A 14 7.93 -12.00 -1.36
N THR A 15 6.85 -12.74 -1.10
CA THR A 15 5.53 -12.41 -1.65
C THR A 15 4.95 -11.11 -1.11
N ARG A 16 5.30 -10.72 0.13
CA ARG A 16 4.91 -9.41 0.70
C ARG A 16 5.61 -8.26 -0.02
N THR A 17 6.92 -8.36 -0.21
CA THR A 17 7.70 -7.33 -0.92
C THR A 17 7.25 -7.21 -2.37
N TYR A 18 7.01 -8.32 -3.06
CA TYR A 18 6.51 -8.32 -4.43
C TYR A 18 5.15 -7.61 -4.55
N ARG A 19 4.18 -7.95 -3.70
CA ARG A 19 2.86 -7.29 -3.69
C ARG A 19 2.96 -5.79 -3.43
N ALA A 20 3.80 -5.39 -2.48
CA ALA A 20 4.01 -4.00 -2.15
C ALA A 20 4.70 -3.23 -3.29
N PHE A 21 5.66 -3.85 -3.97
CA PHE A 21 6.33 -3.27 -5.13
C PHE A 21 5.37 -3.04 -6.30
N VAL A 22 4.52 -4.03 -6.61
CA VAL A 22 3.47 -3.90 -7.63
C VAL A 22 2.54 -2.73 -7.32
N LEU A 23 2.16 -2.53 -6.05
CA LEU A 23 1.32 -1.40 -5.64
C LEU A 23 1.98 -0.06 -5.92
N VAL A 24 3.28 0.07 -5.64
CA VAL A 24 4.04 1.32 -5.89
C VAL A 24 4.19 1.59 -7.37
N VAL A 25 4.49 0.57 -8.19
CA VAL A 25 4.58 0.72 -9.64
C VAL A 25 3.24 1.20 -10.22
N LEU A 26 2.12 0.63 -9.75
CA LEU A 26 0.78 1.09 -10.14
C LEU A 26 0.52 2.53 -9.69
N ALA A 27 0.89 2.91 -8.47
CA ALA A 27 0.73 4.28 -7.96
C ALA A 27 1.55 5.30 -8.77
N LEU A 28 2.79 4.96 -9.13
CA LEU A 28 3.65 5.80 -9.96
C LEU A 28 3.08 5.93 -11.38
N PHE A 29 2.60 4.83 -11.96
CA PHE A 29 1.98 4.87 -13.28
C PHE A 29 0.71 5.76 -13.30
N GLU A 30 -0.14 5.63 -12.28
CA GLU A 30 -1.30 6.50 -12.06
C GLU A 30 -0.91 7.98 -11.94
N PHE A 31 0.15 8.26 -11.19
CA PHE A 31 0.66 9.62 -11.01
C PHE A 31 1.23 10.20 -12.32
N LEU A 32 2.03 9.43 -13.05
CA LEU A 32 2.63 9.86 -14.33
C LEU A 32 1.56 10.14 -15.39
N THR A 33 0.53 9.29 -15.47
CA THR A 33 -0.59 9.51 -16.40
C THR A 33 -1.38 10.78 -16.06
N ALA A 34 -1.58 11.06 -14.76
CA ALA A 34 -2.20 12.31 -14.31
C ALA A 34 -1.31 13.54 -14.59
N MET A 35 -0.02 13.47 -14.31
CA MET A 35 0.94 14.55 -14.58
C MET A 35 1.04 14.86 -16.07
N LYS A 36 1.01 13.83 -16.93
CA LYS A 36 1.02 14.02 -18.38
C LYS A 36 -0.23 14.74 -18.90
N LEU A 37 -1.35 14.63 -18.20
CA LEU A 37 -2.61 15.27 -18.58
C LEU A 37 -2.76 16.68 -17.99
N PHE A 38 -2.40 16.87 -16.71
CA PHE A 38 -2.63 18.11 -15.97
C PHE A 38 -1.39 19.01 -15.85
N GLY A 39 -0.19 18.47 -16.07
CA GLY A 39 1.08 19.19 -15.90
C GLY A 39 1.56 19.96 -17.13
N SER A 40 1.02 19.68 -18.32
CA SER A 40 1.41 20.36 -19.56
C SER A 40 0.35 21.38 -19.97
N LYS A 41 0.83 22.56 -20.40
CA LYS A 41 0.00 23.65 -20.92
C LYS A 41 -0.10 23.49 -22.44
N GLY A 42 -1.11 22.77 -22.93
CA GLY A 42 -1.38 22.64 -24.37
C GLY A 42 -2.27 21.45 -24.74
N PRO A 43 -2.77 21.39 -25.99
CA PRO A 43 -3.55 20.26 -26.48
C PRO A 43 -2.66 19.03 -26.63
N HIS A 44 -3.07 17.92 -25.99
CA HIS A 44 -2.38 16.64 -26.11
C HIS A 44 -3.01 15.75 -27.17
N ALA A 45 -2.21 15.36 -28.17
CA ALA A 45 -2.55 14.25 -29.05
C ALA A 45 -2.81 12.99 -28.19
N GLY A 46 -4.00 12.40 -28.32
CA GLY A 46 -4.39 11.21 -27.56
C GLY A 46 -4.82 11.44 -26.10
N ALA A 47 -5.21 12.67 -25.72
CA ALA A 47 -5.73 12.96 -24.37
C ALA A 47 -6.87 12.01 -23.93
N ILE A 48 -7.74 11.60 -24.86
CA ILE A 48 -8.81 10.63 -24.61
C ILE A 48 -8.25 9.27 -24.19
N THR A 49 -7.21 8.80 -24.88
CA THR A 49 -6.55 7.52 -24.59
C THR A 49 -5.86 7.56 -23.23
N ILE A 50 -5.15 8.66 -22.93
CA ILE A 50 -4.48 8.85 -21.63
C ILE A 50 -5.51 8.88 -20.49
N MET A 51 -6.65 9.55 -20.68
CA MET A 51 -7.74 9.56 -19.70
C MET A 51 -8.38 8.18 -19.49
N ARG A 52 -8.59 7.41 -20.56
CA ARG A 52 -9.10 6.03 -20.46
C ARG A 52 -8.12 5.14 -19.71
N LEU A 53 -6.82 5.28 -20.01
CA LEU A 53 -5.76 4.54 -19.36
C LEU A 53 -5.71 4.86 -17.86
N HIS A 54 -5.63 6.14 -17.48
CA HIS A 54 -5.68 6.59 -16.07
C HIS A 54 -6.92 6.06 -15.34
N ARG A 55 -8.08 6.05 -16.00
CA ARG A 55 -9.30 5.52 -15.38
C ARG A 55 -9.21 4.00 -15.16
N LEU A 56 -8.72 3.26 -16.15
CA LEU A 56 -8.56 1.81 -16.05
C LEU A 56 -7.52 1.44 -14.97
N THR A 57 -6.35 2.05 -15.01
CA THR A 57 -5.29 1.79 -14.06
C THR A 57 -5.64 2.27 -12.65
N GLY A 58 -6.46 3.32 -12.52
CA GLY A 58 -7.02 3.76 -11.25
C GLY A 58 -7.98 2.75 -10.62
N TYR A 59 -8.79 2.05 -11.44
CA TYR A 59 -9.63 0.95 -10.96
C TYR A 59 -8.78 -0.26 -10.53
N VAL A 60 -7.78 -0.62 -11.32
CA VAL A 60 -6.84 -1.70 -10.97
C VAL A 60 -6.13 -1.38 -9.66
N PHE A 61 -5.61 -0.15 -9.51
CA PHE A 61 -4.99 0.32 -8.27
C PHE A 61 -5.95 0.23 -7.09
N ALA A 62 -7.20 0.70 -7.22
CA ALA A 62 -8.16 0.68 -6.13
C ALA A 62 -8.53 -0.74 -5.67
N VAL A 63 -8.78 -1.65 -6.62
CA VAL A 63 -9.06 -3.06 -6.32
C VAL A 63 -7.85 -3.73 -5.67
N TYR A 64 -6.65 -3.48 -6.19
CA TYR A 64 -5.42 -4.05 -5.66
C TYR A 64 -5.07 -3.50 -4.27
N PHE A 65 -5.29 -2.21 -4.04
CA PHE A 65 -5.13 -1.58 -2.73
C PHE A 65 -6.09 -2.22 -1.71
N ALA A 66 -7.38 -2.36 -2.05
CA ALA A 66 -8.36 -3.01 -1.18
C ALA A 66 -7.98 -4.47 -0.85
N PHE A 67 -7.47 -5.22 -1.84
CA PHE A 67 -6.98 -6.58 -1.64
C PHE A 67 -5.80 -6.65 -0.65
N ILE A 68 -4.81 -5.75 -0.78
CA ILE A 68 -3.69 -5.67 0.17
C ILE A 68 -4.17 -5.24 1.55
N SER A 69 -5.08 -4.26 1.64
CA SER A 69 -5.67 -3.83 2.92
C SER A 69 -6.37 -4.98 3.64
N TRP A 70 -7.09 -5.84 2.93
CA TRP A 70 -7.71 -7.05 3.49
C TRP A 70 -6.67 -8.02 4.07
N ILE A 71 -5.57 -8.28 3.34
CA ILE A 71 -4.47 -9.12 3.83
C ILE A 71 -3.85 -8.53 5.10
N CYS A 72 -3.64 -7.21 5.16
CA CYS A 72 -3.11 -6.53 6.33
C CYS A 72 -4.03 -6.68 7.54
N LEU A 73 -5.34 -6.51 7.37
CA LEU A 73 -6.33 -6.70 8.43
C LEU A 73 -6.35 -8.14 8.96
N TYR A 74 -6.30 -9.12 8.06
CA TYR A 74 -6.22 -10.52 8.45
C TYR A 74 -4.97 -10.81 9.30
N LEU A 75 -3.83 -10.27 8.89
CA LEU A 75 -2.58 -10.45 9.61
C LEU A 75 -2.64 -9.79 11.00
N MET A 76 -3.17 -8.57 11.10
CA MET A 76 -3.36 -7.89 12.38
C MET A 76 -4.31 -8.66 13.31
N ALA A 77 -5.41 -9.20 12.79
CA ALA A 77 -6.34 -10.02 13.58
C ALA A 77 -5.68 -11.32 14.10
N ARG A 78 -4.82 -11.95 13.29
CA ARG A 78 -4.00 -13.10 13.70
C ARG A 78 -2.98 -12.75 14.78
N LEU A 79 -2.31 -11.58 14.67
CA LEU A 79 -1.36 -11.13 15.70
C LEU A 79 -2.07 -10.81 17.01
N ALA A 80 -3.23 -10.15 16.95
CA ALA A 80 -4.03 -9.81 18.13
C ALA A 80 -4.51 -11.05 18.89
N THR A 81 -4.89 -12.11 18.18
CA THR A 81 -5.36 -13.38 18.78
C THR A 81 -4.23 -14.28 19.30
N ALA A 82 -2.99 -14.08 18.83
CA ALA A 82 -1.83 -14.87 19.23
C ALA A 82 -1.22 -14.46 20.60
N GLY A 83 -1.91 -13.64 21.39
CA GLY A 83 -1.48 -13.24 22.75
C GLY A 83 -0.29 -12.28 22.82
N ASN A 84 0.36 -11.97 21.70
CA ASN A 84 1.46 -11.02 21.62
C ASN A 84 0.90 -9.60 21.42
N TYR A 85 0.25 -9.06 22.45
CA TYR A 85 -0.38 -7.72 22.50
C TYR A 85 0.63 -6.55 22.46
N GLN A 86 1.86 -6.74 21.99
CA GLN A 86 2.66 -5.59 21.63
C GLN A 86 2.22 -5.14 20.24
N LEU A 87 1.11 -4.36 20.20
CA LEU A 87 0.83 -3.46 19.09
C LEU A 87 2.02 -2.52 18.99
N ASP A 88 3.04 -2.96 18.27
CA ASP A 88 4.21 -2.16 17.95
C ASP A 88 3.68 -0.86 17.34
N ALA A 89 4.11 0.30 17.85
CA ALA A 89 3.63 1.61 17.41
C ALA A 89 3.71 1.75 15.87
N ARG A 90 4.63 1.02 15.26
CA ARG A 90 4.82 0.87 13.82
C ARG A 90 3.62 0.24 13.10
N GLY A 91 3.08 -0.86 13.64
CA GLY A 91 1.89 -1.51 13.11
C GLY A 91 0.66 -0.62 13.18
N ALA A 92 0.53 0.14 14.29
CA ALA A 92 -0.53 1.13 14.45
C ALA A 92 -0.40 2.29 13.44
N LEU A 93 0.80 2.86 13.28
CA LEU A 93 1.07 3.91 12.30
C LEU A 93 0.84 3.44 10.86
N HIS A 94 1.28 2.23 10.51
CA HIS A 94 1.04 1.66 9.19
C HIS A 94 -0.46 1.45 8.93
N GLY A 95 -1.19 0.90 9.91
CA GLY A 95 -2.63 0.73 9.83
C GLY A 95 -3.36 2.06 9.67
N LEU A 96 -3.05 3.05 10.51
CA LEU A 96 -3.62 4.39 10.42
C LEU A 96 -3.39 5.01 9.04
N LEU A 97 -2.15 4.99 8.55
CA LEU A 97 -1.78 5.60 7.28
C LEU A 97 -2.45 4.87 6.08
N ALA A 98 -2.55 3.54 6.14
CA ALA A 98 -3.27 2.75 5.13
C ALA A 98 -4.77 3.07 5.10
N PHE A 99 -5.43 3.18 6.26
CA PHE A 99 -6.85 3.51 6.35
C PHE A 99 -7.14 4.95 5.95
N SER A 100 -6.29 5.91 6.33
CA SER A 100 -6.39 7.29 5.87
C SER A 100 -6.31 7.37 4.34
N LEU A 101 -5.36 6.66 3.72
CA LEU A 101 -5.25 6.61 2.26
C LEU A 101 -6.45 5.95 1.60
N PHE A 102 -6.97 4.88 2.19
CA PHE A 102 -8.20 4.24 1.71
C PHE A 102 -9.39 5.21 1.73
N GLY A 103 -9.56 5.95 2.83
CA GLY A 103 -10.59 6.98 2.96
C GLY A 103 -10.45 8.10 1.92
N ILE A 104 -9.22 8.58 1.68
CA ILE A 104 -8.95 9.60 0.66
C ILE A 104 -9.23 9.06 -0.76
N LEU A 105 -8.91 7.80 -1.03
CA LEU A 105 -9.21 7.15 -2.30
C LEU A 105 -10.72 7.06 -2.54
N LEU A 106 -11.50 6.67 -1.52
CA LEU A 106 -12.96 6.68 -1.58
C LEU A 106 -13.50 8.10 -1.77
N LEU A 107 -12.94 9.09 -1.07
CA LEU A 107 -13.30 10.50 -1.22
C LEU A 107 -13.07 11.00 -2.66
N LYS A 108 -11.93 10.64 -3.27
CA LYS A 108 -11.63 10.93 -4.68
C LYS A 108 -12.73 10.37 -5.59
N ILE A 109 -13.15 9.13 -5.37
CA ILE A 109 -14.21 8.48 -6.16
C ILE A 109 -15.56 9.22 -5.96
N SER A 110 -15.89 9.59 -4.72
CA SER A 110 -17.09 10.35 -4.37
C SER A 110 -17.14 11.73 -5.03
N PHE A 111 -16.03 12.46 -5.11
CA PHE A 111 -15.96 13.77 -5.79
C PHE A 111 -16.20 13.66 -7.30
N ILE A 112 -15.74 12.57 -7.92
CA ILE A 112 -15.95 12.35 -9.36
C ILE A 112 -17.42 11.99 -9.66
N ARG A 113 -18.04 11.16 -8.81
CA ARG A 113 -19.37 10.57 -9.03
C ARG A 113 -20.53 11.40 -8.46
N ILE A 114 -20.41 11.87 -7.23
CA ILE A 114 -21.50 12.50 -6.46
C ILE A 114 -21.29 14.02 -6.43
N TYR A 115 -20.13 14.48 -5.99
CA TYR A 115 -19.89 15.90 -5.67
C TYR A 115 -19.14 16.63 -6.80
N ARG A 116 -19.83 16.86 -7.92
CA ARG A 116 -19.24 17.48 -9.13
C ARG A 116 -18.61 18.85 -8.90
N ASN A 117 -19.06 19.60 -7.89
CA ASN A 117 -18.54 20.94 -7.58
C ASN A 117 -17.08 20.91 -7.07
N TYR A 118 -16.63 19.79 -6.50
CA TYR A 118 -15.27 19.63 -5.97
C TYR A 118 -14.29 18.99 -6.95
N ARG A 119 -14.68 18.85 -8.23
CA ARG A 119 -13.81 18.32 -9.30
C ARG A 119 -12.45 19.03 -9.42
N PRO A 120 -12.32 20.35 -9.20
CA PRO A 120 -11.02 21.02 -9.25
C PRO A 120 -10.01 20.48 -8.21
N TYR A 121 -10.47 19.90 -7.10
CA TYR A 121 -9.61 19.36 -6.04
C TYR A 121 -9.20 17.90 -6.27
N VAL A 122 -9.78 17.21 -7.25
CA VAL A 122 -9.49 15.80 -7.55
C VAL A 122 -8.01 15.53 -7.90
N PRO A 123 -7.30 16.40 -8.65
CA PRO A 123 -5.86 16.22 -8.88
C PRO A 123 -5.05 16.26 -7.59
N LEU A 124 -5.37 17.18 -6.67
CA LEU A 124 -4.69 17.27 -5.36
C LEU A 124 -4.86 15.98 -4.55
N LEU A 125 -6.09 15.45 -4.48
CA LEU A 125 -6.34 14.15 -3.82
C LEU A 125 -5.55 13.01 -4.48
N GLY A 126 -5.40 13.03 -5.80
CA GLY A 126 -4.58 12.07 -6.53
C GLY A 126 -3.10 12.13 -6.14
N ILE A 127 -2.55 13.33 -5.99
CA ILE A 127 -1.16 13.54 -5.51
C ILE A 127 -1.00 13.01 -4.09
N ILE A 128 -1.93 13.32 -3.19
CA ILE A 128 -1.91 12.85 -1.80
C ILE A 128 -1.93 11.32 -1.75
N VAL A 129 -2.78 10.66 -2.54
CA VAL A 129 -2.83 9.19 -2.61
C VAL A 129 -1.52 8.62 -3.15
N ALA A 130 -0.96 9.18 -4.21
CA ALA A 130 0.29 8.70 -4.81
C ALA A 130 1.47 8.83 -3.82
N VAL A 131 1.69 10.04 -3.29
CA VAL A 131 2.76 10.32 -2.32
C VAL A 131 2.56 9.49 -1.06
N GLY A 132 1.34 9.47 -0.52
CA GLY A 132 1.02 8.68 0.67
C GLY A 132 1.24 7.18 0.46
N THR A 133 0.97 6.64 -0.73
CA THR A 133 1.25 5.22 -1.04
C THR A 133 2.76 4.94 -1.02
N VAL A 134 3.58 5.85 -1.55
CA VAL A 134 5.05 5.74 -1.48
C VAL A 134 5.52 5.82 -0.03
N VAL A 135 4.99 6.76 0.76
CA VAL A 135 5.31 6.88 2.20
C VAL A 135 4.91 5.61 2.94
N LEU A 136 3.70 5.09 2.72
CA LEU A 136 3.21 3.85 3.32
C LEU A 136 4.14 2.68 3.01
N TRP A 137 4.61 2.59 1.76
CA TRP A 137 5.56 1.57 1.33
C TRP A 137 6.92 1.73 2.01
N CYS A 138 7.47 2.94 2.11
CA CYS A 138 8.72 3.21 2.82
C CYS A 138 8.61 2.84 4.30
N PHE A 139 7.51 3.20 4.98
CA PHE A 139 7.28 2.81 6.37
C PHE A 139 7.18 1.28 6.54
N ALA A 140 6.52 0.59 5.62
CA ALA A 140 6.44 -0.87 5.62
C ALA A 140 7.80 -1.54 5.36
N GLY A 141 8.59 -1.01 4.43
CA GLY A 141 9.93 -1.49 4.09
C GLY A 141 10.95 -1.22 5.20
N TRP A 142 10.91 -0.03 5.81
CA TRP A 142 11.72 0.33 6.97
C TRP A 142 11.45 -0.61 8.14
N MET A 143 10.18 -0.92 8.42
CA MET A 143 9.82 -1.91 9.45
C MET A 143 10.50 -3.27 9.21
N PHE A 144 10.72 -3.66 7.95
CA PHE A 144 11.34 -4.92 7.59
C PHE A 144 12.86 -4.94 7.77
N LEU A 145 13.56 -3.85 7.42
CA LEU A 145 15.01 -3.74 7.59
C LEU A 145 15.42 -3.79 9.07
N PHE A 146 14.63 -3.18 9.95
CA PHE A 146 14.90 -3.24 11.40
C PHE A 146 14.57 -4.59 12.03
N LEU A 147 13.55 -5.31 11.56
CA LEU A 147 13.23 -6.67 12.03
C LEU A 147 14.29 -7.70 11.60
N VAL A 148 14.90 -7.54 10.42
CA VAL A 148 15.99 -8.40 9.93
C VAL A 148 17.35 -8.01 10.53
N GLY A 149 17.62 -6.72 10.70
CA GLY A 149 18.89 -6.21 11.23
C GLY A 149 19.06 -6.37 12.75
N SER A 150 17.97 -6.52 13.51
CA SER A 150 18.01 -6.73 14.97
C SER A 150 18.15 -8.19 15.39
N ALA A 151 18.18 -9.13 14.44
CA ALA A 151 18.46 -10.54 14.73
C ALA A 151 19.97 -10.73 15.00
N PRO A 152 20.41 -11.11 16.22
CA PRO A 152 21.81 -11.43 16.44
C PRO A 152 22.22 -12.58 15.50
N PRO A 153 23.41 -12.54 14.88
CA PRO A 153 23.87 -13.58 13.96
C PRO A 153 23.72 -14.96 14.60
N ARG A 154 23.23 -15.96 13.84
CA ARG A 154 23.04 -17.35 14.33
C ARG A 154 24.28 -17.92 15.05
N ARG A 155 25.47 -17.40 14.71
CA ARG A 155 26.77 -17.71 15.32
C ARG A 155 26.80 -17.51 16.85
N TRP A 156 26.06 -16.54 17.37
CA TRP A 156 26.04 -16.24 18.82
C TRP A 156 25.05 -17.11 19.60
N ARG A 157 23.95 -17.54 18.95
CA ARG A 157 22.94 -18.40 19.57
C ARG A 157 23.46 -19.82 19.87
N CYS A 158 24.37 -20.34 19.03
CA CYS A 158 25.05 -21.62 19.30
C CYS A 158 26.19 -21.52 20.31
N ARG A 159 26.73 -20.32 20.56
CA ARG A 159 27.81 -20.12 21.53
C ARG A 159 27.27 -20.09 22.96
N MET A 160 26.14 -19.43 23.23
CA MET A 160 25.53 -19.39 24.57
C MET A 160 25.02 -20.74 25.07
N ARG A 161 24.53 -21.63 24.18
CA ARG A 161 24.08 -22.98 24.55
C ARG A 161 25.24 -23.93 24.91
N ARG A 162 26.49 -23.52 24.70
CA ARG A 162 27.69 -24.34 24.98
C ARG A 162 28.39 -23.92 26.27
N ILE A 163 27.86 -22.92 26.99
CA ILE A 163 28.43 -22.36 28.23
C ILE A 163 27.52 -22.62 29.43
N THR A 164 26.50 -23.45 29.26
CA THR A 164 25.58 -23.99 30.27
C THR A 164 25.61 -25.50 30.14
#